data_AF-A0A847CW61-F1
#
_entry.id   AF-A0A847CW61-F1
#
_cell.length_a   1.000
_cell.length_b   1.000
_cell.length_c   1.000
_cell.angle_alpha   90.00
_cell.angle_beta   90.00
_cell.angle_gamma   90.00
#
_symmetry.space_group_name_H-M   'P 1'
#
loop_
_entity.id
_entity.type
_entity.pdbx_description
1 polymer ?
#
loop_
_entity_poly.entity_id
_entity_poly.type
_entity_poly.pdbx_seq_one_letter_code
_entity_poly.pdbx_strand_id
1 'polypeptide(L)'
;MNNEEKKEKLKELVQNNEEISIDKYYSTLEEIGDYESNYKDYMTTAPINVDIELSRLSNSDYELCTALLTMLLREDYFSNGSFEERYSNGQIMPVIERMIELLY
;
A
#
# COMPACT_ATOMS: atom_id res chain seq x y z
N MET A 1 7.55 16.18 3.74
CA MET A 1 8.32 15.21 4.51
C MET A 1 9.49 14.74 3.65
N ASN A 2 10.68 14.55 4.22
CA ASN A 2 11.84 14.04 3.49
C ASN A 2 11.81 12.49 3.43
N ASN A 3 12.66 11.88 2.60
CA ASN A 3 12.65 10.44 2.37
C ASN A 3 12.97 9.62 3.63
N GLU A 4 13.85 10.10 4.50
CA GLU A 4 14.18 9.42 5.76
C GLU A 4 12.99 9.42 6.72
N GLU A 5 12.32 10.56 6.89
CA GLU A 5 11.09 10.68 7.69
C GLU A 5 9.98 9.75 7.15
N LYS A 6 9.83 9.65 5.81
CA LYS A 6 8.86 8.72 5.19
C LYS A 6 9.19 7.29 5.53
N LYS A 7 10.46 6.94 5.44
CA LYS A 7 10.97 5.60 5.71
C LYS A 7 10.75 5.20 7.16
N GLU A 8 10.95 6.11 8.10
CA GLU A 8 10.66 5.89 9.52
C GLU A 8 9.17 5.61 9.75
N LYS A 9 8.28 6.43 9.20
CA LYS A 9 6.82 6.23 9.31
C LYS A 9 6.35 4.89 8.74
N LEU A 10 6.88 4.48 7.58
CA LEU A 10 6.56 3.17 6.99
C LEU A 10 7.10 2.01 7.84
N LYS A 11 8.28 2.15 8.46
CA LYS A 11 8.82 1.16 9.40
C LYS A 11 7.96 1.04 10.66
N GLU A 12 7.51 2.17 11.21
CA GLU A 12 6.61 2.19 12.37
C GLU A 12 5.28 1.51 12.08
N LEU A 13 4.75 1.72 10.87
CA LEU A 13 3.52 1.08 10.40
C LEU A 13 3.64 -0.45 10.40
N VAL A 14 4.80 -1.01 10.05
CA VAL A 14 5.00 -2.47 10.02
C VAL A 14 5.48 -3.08 11.34
N GLN A 15 6.10 -2.30 12.22
CA GLN A 15 6.64 -2.80 13.51
C GLN A 15 5.56 -2.97 14.59
N ASN A 16 4.48 -2.19 14.56
CA ASN A 16 3.44 -2.14 15.60
C ASN A 16 2.15 -2.86 15.19
N ASN A 17 2.30 -4.06 14.62
CA ASN A 17 1.27 -4.71 13.81
C ASN A 17 0.59 -5.92 14.52
N GLU A 18 0.42 -5.84 15.85
CA GLU A 18 -0.33 -6.86 16.62
C GLU A 18 -1.80 -6.94 16.20
N GLU A 19 -2.37 -5.83 15.70
CA GLU A 19 -3.73 -5.75 15.16
C GLU A 19 -3.75 -4.82 13.94
N ILE A 20 -4.42 -5.28 12.87
CA ILE A 20 -4.54 -4.53 11.62
C ILE A 20 -5.49 -3.36 11.85
N SER A 21 -5.06 -2.15 11.49
CA SER A 21 -5.90 -0.96 11.53
C SER A 21 -5.86 -0.25 10.20
N ILE A 22 -6.91 -0.45 9.38
CA ILE A 22 -7.05 0.18 8.06
C ILE A 22 -6.90 1.71 8.15
N ASP A 23 -7.47 2.32 9.19
CA ASP A 23 -7.35 3.76 9.46
C ASP A 23 -5.91 4.22 9.65
N LYS A 24 -5.05 3.41 10.29
CA LYS A 24 -3.61 3.72 10.41
C LYS A 24 -2.94 3.75 9.04
N TYR A 25 -3.26 2.80 8.15
CA TYR A 25 -2.68 2.78 6.80
C TYR A 25 -3.09 4.01 5.99
N TYR A 26 -4.38 4.39 6.02
CA TYR A 26 -4.85 5.63 5.40
C TYR A 26 -4.14 6.86 6.00
N SER A 27 -4.15 6.99 7.33
CA SER A 27 -3.56 8.14 8.01
C SER A 27 -2.06 8.26 7.74
N THR A 28 -1.33 7.15 7.71
CA THR A 28 0.09 7.15 7.36
C THR A 28 0.30 7.60 5.93
N LEU A 29 -0.45 7.07 4.95
CA LEU A 29 -0.34 7.50 3.56
C LEU A 29 -0.66 9.00 3.38
N GLU A 30 -1.66 9.51 4.08
CA GLU A 30 -2.00 10.94 4.07
C GLU A 30 -0.90 11.79 4.72
N GLU A 31 -0.37 11.37 5.87
CA GLU A 31 0.69 12.08 6.59
C GLU A 31 1.96 12.19 5.74
N ILE A 32 2.34 11.10 5.06
CA ILE A 32 3.53 11.07 4.21
C ILE A 32 3.29 11.64 2.80
N GLY A 33 2.04 11.98 2.46
CA GLY A 33 1.65 12.54 1.17
C GLY A 33 1.66 11.54 0.01
N ASP A 34 1.48 10.25 0.30
CA ASP A 34 1.54 9.16 -0.68
C ASP A 34 0.18 8.49 -0.91
N TYR A 35 -0.91 9.06 -0.39
CA TYR A 35 -2.26 8.63 -0.75
C TYR A 35 -2.58 8.99 -2.20
N GLU A 36 -2.69 7.98 -3.08
CA GLU A 36 -2.89 8.17 -4.51
C GLU A 36 -4.38 8.05 -4.88
N SER A 37 -5.11 9.16 -4.79
CA SER A 37 -6.54 9.21 -5.10
C SER A 37 -6.89 8.75 -6.53
N ASN A 38 -5.96 8.91 -7.48
CA ASN A 38 -6.11 8.50 -8.87
C ASN A 38 -5.42 7.16 -9.18
N TYR A 39 -5.25 6.28 -8.19
CA TYR A 39 -4.56 4.98 -8.32
C TYR A 39 -5.00 4.16 -9.55
N LYS A 40 -6.24 4.33 -10.01
CA LYS A 40 -6.77 3.66 -11.20
C LYS A 40 -5.97 3.95 -12.47
N ASP A 41 -5.35 5.12 -12.59
CA ASP A 41 -4.54 5.51 -13.74
C ASP A 41 -3.23 4.71 -13.82
N TYR A 42 -2.82 4.06 -12.71
CA TYR A 42 -1.65 3.20 -12.62
C TYR A 42 -1.96 1.72 -12.84
N MET A 43 -3.26 1.36 -12.85
CA MET A 43 -3.71 -0.03 -13.02
C MET A 43 -3.76 -0.39 -14.51
N THR A 44 -3.45 -1.65 -14.81
CA THR A 44 -3.43 -2.19 -16.18
C THR A 44 -4.69 -2.97 -16.54
N THR A 45 -5.51 -3.33 -15.55
CA THR A 45 -6.71 -4.13 -15.68
C THR A 45 -7.99 -3.32 -15.47
N ALA A 46 -9.03 -3.62 -16.26
CA ALA A 46 -10.35 -3.01 -16.17
C ALA A 46 -11.44 -4.08 -16.44
N PRO A 47 -12.24 -4.50 -15.44
CA PRO A 47 -12.20 -4.11 -14.02
C PRO A 47 -10.86 -4.48 -13.36
N ILE A 48 -10.55 -3.80 -12.25
CA ILE A 48 -9.29 -4.02 -11.52
C ILE A 48 -9.24 -5.46 -10.99
N ASN A 49 -8.18 -6.17 -11.33
CA ASN A 49 -7.82 -7.46 -10.77
C ASN A 49 -6.61 -7.29 -9.86
N VAL A 50 -6.86 -7.24 -8.55
CA VAL A 50 -5.83 -6.97 -7.53
C VAL A 50 -4.66 -7.95 -7.61
N ASP A 51 -4.91 -9.24 -7.87
CA ASP A 51 -3.84 -10.24 -7.94
C ASP A 51 -2.91 -10.01 -9.15
N ILE A 52 -3.48 -9.63 -10.30
CA ILE A 52 -2.69 -9.26 -11.49
C ILE A 52 -1.89 -7.99 -11.23
N GLU A 53 -2.49 -6.97 -10.62
CA GLU A 53 -1.79 -5.73 -10.32
C GLU A 53 -0.66 -5.93 -9.30
N LEU A 54 -0.89 -6.71 -8.24
CA LEU A 54 0.14 -7.05 -7.25
C LEU A 54 1.30 -7.86 -7.84
N SER A 55 1.08 -8.66 -8.89
CA SER A 55 2.16 -9.39 -9.56
C SER A 55 3.24 -8.47 -10.15
N ARG A 56 2.90 -7.19 -10.40
CA ARG A 56 3.82 -6.16 -10.92
C ARG A 56 4.78 -5.61 -9.86
N LEU A 57 4.50 -5.84 -8.57
CA LEU A 57 5.22 -5.25 -7.42
C LEU A 57 6.74 -5.37 -7.52
N SER A 58 7.24 -6.52 -7.97
CA SER A 58 8.69 -6.80 -8.09
C SER A 58 9.44 -5.81 -8.99
N ASN A 59 8.76 -5.21 -9.97
CA ASN A 59 9.32 -4.23 -10.89
C ASN A 59 8.75 -2.82 -10.69
N SER A 60 7.99 -2.61 -9.60
CA SER A 60 7.38 -1.31 -9.31
C SER A 60 8.41 -0.28 -8.87
N ASP A 61 8.20 0.95 -9.33
CA ASP A 61 8.78 2.16 -8.76
C ASP A 61 7.95 2.63 -7.55
N TYR A 62 8.38 3.73 -6.93
CA TYR A 62 7.77 4.21 -5.69
C TYR A 62 6.30 4.59 -5.91
N GLU A 63 6.02 5.32 -6.99
CA GLU A 63 4.68 5.80 -7.36
C GLU A 63 3.71 4.64 -7.64
N LEU A 64 4.17 3.58 -8.30
CA LEU A 64 3.33 2.40 -8.47
C LEU A 64 3.10 1.68 -7.14
N CYS A 65 4.07 1.64 -6.22
CA CYS A 65 3.86 1.04 -4.91
C CYS A 65 2.80 1.80 -4.09
N THR A 66 2.81 3.13 -4.12
CA THR A 66 1.79 3.94 -3.42
C THR A 66 0.40 3.72 -4.02
N ALA A 67 0.30 3.63 -5.35
CA ALA A 67 -0.94 3.29 -6.04
C ALA A 67 -1.43 1.87 -5.72
N LEU A 68 -0.55 0.88 -5.66
CA LEU A 68 -0.89 -0.50 -5.28
C LEU A 68 -1.38 -0.59 -3.84
N LEU A 69 -0.75 0.12 -2.90
CA LEU A 69 -1.21 0.15 -1.50
C LEU A 69 -2.57 0.86 -1.38
N THR A 70 -2.76 1.96 -2.12
CA THR A 70 -4.06 2.65 -2.18
C THR A 70 -5.12 1.75 -2.81
N MET A 71 -4.81 1.00 -3.86
CA MET A 71 -5.72 0.02 -4.47
C MET A 71 -6.20 -1.01 -3.44
N LEU A 72 -5.30 -1.57 -2.63
CA LEU A 72 -5.64 -2.54 -1.58
C LEU A 72 -6.59 -1.95 -0.55
N LEU A 73 -6.33 -0.72 -0.10
CA LEU A 73 -7.22 -0.01 0.82
C LEU A 73 -8.61 0.27 0.22
N ARG A 74 -8.68 0.48 -1.10
CA ARG A 74 -9.93 0.71 -1.82
C ARG A 74 -10.68 -0.59 -2.15
N GLU A 75 -9.99 -1.72 -2.29
CA GLU A 75 -10.60 -3.05 -2.40
C GLU A 75 -11.53 -3.28 -1.20
N ASP A 76 -11.06 -2.96 0.01
CA ASP A 76 -11.81 -3.12 1.26
C ASP A 76 -13.05 -2.23 1.34
N TYR A 77 -12.94 -1.00 0.85
CA TYR A 77 -14.08 -0.11 0.73
C TYR A 77 -15.21 -0.70 -0.14
N PHE A 78 -14.87 -1.48 -1.18
CA PHE A 78 -15.84 -2.14 -2.05
C PHE A 78 -16.23 -3.54 -1.57
N SER A 79 -15.32 -4.22 -0.87
CA SER A 79 -15.45 -5.58 -0.37
C SER A 79 -14.89 -5.65 1.05
N ASN A 80 -15.75 -5.31 2.01
CA ASN A 80 -15.40 -5.20 3.43
C ASN A 80 -14.70 -6.47 3.96
N GLY A 81 -13.54 -6.30 4.58
CA GLY A 81 -12.69 -7.39 5.10
C GLY A 81 -11.61 -7.87 4.14
N SER A 82 -11.61 -7.41 2.88
CA SER A 82 -10.56 -7.81 1.93
C SER A 82 -9.18 -7.32 2.35
N PHE A 83 -9.03 -6.12 2.95
CA PHE A 83 -7.71 -5.68 3.40
C PHE A 83 -7.13 -6.59 4.48
N GLU A 84 -7.97 -7.03 5.42
CA GLU A 84 -7.59 -7.97 6.49
C GLU A 84 -7.21 -9.35 5.91
N GLU A 85 -7.96 -9.83 4.92
CA GLU A 85 -7.64 -11.07 4.20
C GLU A 85 -6.30 -10.96 3.46
N ARG A 86 -6.07 -9.88 2.71
CA ARG A 86 -4.80 -9.60 2.02
C ARG A 86 -3.63 -9.53 2.99
N TYR A 87 -3.84 -8.88 4.15
CA TYR A 87 -2.84 -8.79 5.20
C TYR A 87 -2.49 -10.18 5.74
N SER A 88 -3.51 -10.98 6.08
CA SER A 88 -3.34 -12.34 6.60
C SER A 88 -2.68 -13.29 5.60
N ASN A 89 -2.90 -13.06 4.30
CA ASN A 89 -2.22 -13.75 3.21
C ASN A 89 -0.80 -13.22 2.92
N GLY A 90 -0.32 -12.23 3.69
CA GLY A 90 1.02 -11.66 3.55
C GLY A 90 1.20 -10.78 2.32
N GLN A 91 0.13 -10.28 1.71
CA GLN A 91 0.18 -9.53 0.45
C GLN A 91 0.44 -8.03 0.66
N ILE A 92 0.22 -7.50 1.86
CA ILE A 92 0.39 -6.07 2.18
C ILE A 92 1.85 -5.71 2.49
N MET A 93 2.53 -6.55 3.27
CA MET A 93 3.89 -6.30 3.78
C MET A 93 4.92 -6.09 2.67
N PRO A 94 4.94 -6.94 1.61
CA PRO A 94 5.86 -6.74 0.49
C PRO A 94 5.72 -5.37 -0.19
N VAL A 95 4.51 -4.78 -0.20
CA VAL A 95 4.29 -3.45 -0.79
C VAL A 95 4.99 -2.38 0.04
N ILE A 96 4.84 -2.43 1.36
CA ILE A 96 5.49 -1.46 2.27
C ILE A 96 7.01 -1.64 2.27
N GLU A 97 7.49 -2.88 2.31
CA GLU A 97 8.93 -3.18 2.23
C GLU A 97 9.53 -2.61 0.95
N ARG A 98 8.85 -2.76 -0.19
CA ARG A 98 9.28 -2.18 -1.45
C ARG A 98 9.31 -0.65 -1.42
N MET A 99 8.31 -0.01 -0.81
CA MET A 99 8.33 1.44 -0.61
C MET A 99 9.54 1.89 0.22
N ILE A 100 9.85 1.17 1.31
CA ILE A 100 11.02 1.44 2.18
C ILE A 100 12.34 1.28 1.41
N GLU A 101 12.46 0.25 0.57
CA GLU A 101 13.65 0.01 -0.28
C GLU A 101 13.91 1.15 -1.26
N LEU A 102 12.84 1.72 -1.83
CA LEU A 102 12.91 2.74 -2.87
C LEU A 102 13.12 4.16 -2.33
N LEU A 103 12.94 4.38 -1.02
CA LEU A 103 13.26 5.64 -0.35
C LEU A 103 14.76 5.70 -0.03
N TYR A 104 15.50 6.52 -0.80
CA TYR A 104 16.93 6.83 -0.65
C TYR A 104 17.17 8.32 -0.39
#